data_AF-A0A2E3HPS0-F1
#
_entry.id   AF-A0A2E3HPS0-F1
#
_cell.length_a   1.000
_cell.length_b   1.000
_cell.length_c   1.000
_cell.angle_alpha   90.00
_cell.angle_beta   90.00
_cell.angle_gamma   90.00
#
_symmetry.space_group_name_H-M   'P 1'
#
loop_
_entity.id
_entity.type
_entity.pdbx_description
1 polymer ?
#
loop_
_entity_poly.entity_id
_entity_poly.type
_entity_poly.pdbx_seq_one_letter_code
_entity_poly.pdbx_strand_id
1 'polypeptide(L)'
;MNLELTILSNLVYNERYARKVLPFLKAEYFTDKSHKIIFLEIHEYISQYDSLPSLNALSIECQERVDLTDEQFKTILEILNVLSDDTSDYDWIVDTTEKWCQERAIYLSLMESVKIADGQDSKRDKGAIPTILSEALGVSFDQSVGHDYLDNATERFDFYQRKED
;
A
#
# COMPACT_ATOMS: atom_id res chain seq x y z
N MET A 1 -11.80 -4.05 15.09
CA MET A 1 -10.91 -4.53 14.01
C MET A 1 -10.10 -3.34 13.51
N ASN A 2 -8.78 -3.45 13.44
CA ASN A 2 -7.91 -2.40 12.88
C ASN A 2 -7.98 -2.46 11.34
N LEU A 3 -7.86 -1.31 10.66
CA LEU A 3 -7.83 -1.21 9.21
C LEU A 3 -6.77 -2.12 8.57
N GLU A 4 -5.58 -2.26 9.16
CA GLU A 4 -4.54 -3.19 8.65
C GLU A 4 -5.07 -4.62 8.55
N LEU A 5 -5.82 -5.08 9.57
CA LEU A 5 -6.43 -6.42 9.56
C LEU A 5 -7.52 -6.53 8.49
N THR A 6 -8.34 -5.48 8.33
CA THR A 6 -9.37 -5.43 7.29
C THR A 6 -8.75 -5.48 5.89
N ILE A 7 -7.62 -4.81 5.67
CA ILE A 7 -6.85 -4.89 4.42
C ILE A 7 -6.38 -6.33 4.20
N LEU A 8 -5.73 -6.96 5.19
CA LEU A 8 -5.26 -8.34 5.10
C LEU A 8 -6.39 -9.33 4.81
N SER A 9 -7.53 -9.21 5.50
CA SER A 9 -8.72 -10.03 5.22
C SER A 9 -9.18 -9.89 3.77
N ASN A 10 -9.31 -8.66 3.27
CA ASN A 10 -9.76 -8.45 1.89
C ASN A 10 -8.72 -8.93 0.86
N LEU A 11 -7.43 -8.90 1.17
CA LEU A 11 -6.41 -9.50 0.29
C LEU A 11 -6.51 -11.03 0.21
N VAL A 12 -7.02 -11.70 1.25
CA VAL A 12 -7.20 -13.16 1.29
C VAL A 12 -8.53 -13.60 0.67
N TYR A 13 -9.60 -12.84 0.88
CA TYR A 13 -10.96 -13.29 0.51
C TYR A 13 -11.57 -12.58 -0.70
N ASN A 14 -11.03 -11.43 -1.13
CA ASN A 14 -11.62 -10.63 -2.21
C ASN A 14 -10.66 -10.45 -3.39
N GLU A 15 -10.81 -11.28 -4.42
CA GLU A 15 -9.93 -11.28 -5.61
C GLU A 15 -9.94 -9.94 -6.35
N ARG A 16 -11.12 -9.32 -6.47
CA ARG A 16 -11.27 -8.03 -7.14
C ARG A 16 -10.49 -6.94 -6.40
N TYR A 17 -10.60 -6.92 -5.08
CA TYR A 17 -9.86 -5.99 -4.22
C TYR A 17 -8.35 -6.25 -4.28
N ALA A 18 -7.93 -7.51 -4.11
CA ALA A 18 -6.52 -7.90 -4.15
C ALA A 18 -5.86 -7.45 -5.46
N ARG A 19 -6.45 -7.76 -6.61
CA ARG A 19 -5.93 -7.37 -7.92
C ARG A 19 -5.81 -5.84 -8.09
N LYS A 20 -6.76 -5.07 -7.53
CA LYS A 20 -6.77 -3.60 -7.63
C LYS A 20 -5.73 -2.95 -6.72
N VAL A 21 -5.59 -3.44 -5.49
CA VAL A 21 -4.86 -2.75 -4.42
C VAL A 21 -3.43 -3.22 -4.26
N LEU A 22 -3.15 -4.50 -4.51
CA LEU A 22 -1.83 -5.10 -4.31
C LEU A 22 -0.68 -4.33 -5.00
N PRO A 23 -0.82 -3.81 -6.24
CA PRO A 23 0.24 -3.05 -6.92
C PRO A 23 0.68 -1.77 -6.20
N PHE A 24 -0.15 -1.24 -5.31
CA PHE A 24 0.11 0.02 -4.61
C PHE A 24 0.53 -0.18 -3.14
N LEU A 25 0.29 -1.36 -2.58
CA LEU A 25 0.67 -1.68 -1.20
C LEU A 25 2.17 -1.88 -1.07
N LYS A 26 2.73 -1.36 0.03
CA LYS A 26 4.12 -1.57 0.42
C LYS A 26 4.16 -2.16 1.82
N ALA A 27 5.10 -3.07 2.05
CA ALA A 27 5.25 -3.73 3.33
C ALA A 27 5.55 -2.71 4.46
N GLU A 28 6.20 -1.60 4.13
CA GLU A 28 6.52 -0.48 5.04
C GLU A 28 5.27 0.27 5.54
N TYR A 29 4.14 0.14 4.84
CA TYR A 29 2.89 0.76 5.27
C TYR A 29 2.34 0.08 6.51
N PHE A 30 2.56 -1.22 6.71
CA PHE A 30 2.17 -1.93 7.92
C PHE A 30 3.05 -1.53 9.09
N THR A 31 2.41 -1.16 10.21
CA THR A 31 3.09 -0.76 11.44
C THR A 31 3.42 -1.95 12.32
N ASP A 32 2.53 -2.94 12.36
CA ASP A 32 2.75 -4.18 13.09
C ASP A 32 3.67 -5.12 12.28
N LYS A 33 4.66 -5.69 12.96
CA LYS A 33 5.63 -6.60 12.32
C LYS A 33 4.95 -7.87 11.79
N SER A 34 3.98 -8.41 12.52
CA SER A 34 3.26 -9.62 12.14
C SER A 34 2.36 -9.37 10.94
N HIS A 35 1.65 -8.22 10.91
CA HIS A 35 0.91 -7.81 9.71
C HIS A 35 1.81 -7.63 8.49
N LYS A 36 3.00 -7.02 8.68
CA LYS A 36 3.99 -6.88 7.60
C LYS A 36 4.43 -8.23 7.03
N ILE A 37 4.66 -9.23 7.90
CA ILE A 37 5.03 -10.58 7.47
C ILE A 37 3.89 -11.24 6.71
N ILE A 38 2.66 -11.18 7.24
CA ILE A 38 1.48 -11.76 6.57
C ILE A 38 1.26 -11.12 5.20
N PHE A 39 1.40 -9.80 5.08
CA PHE A 39 1.33 -9.11 3.79
C PHE A 39 2.39 -9.61 2.80
N LEU A 40 3.63 -9.78 3.24
CA LEU A 40 4.72 -10.28 2.39
C LEU A 40 4.41 -11.68 1.86
N GLU A 41 3.92 -12.59 2.70
CA GLU A 41 3.55 -13.94 2.28
C GLU A 41 2.35 -13.94 1.33
N ILE A 42 1.34 -13.09 1.57
CA ILE A 42 0.22 -12.91 0.64
C ILE A 42 0.72 -12.42 -0.72
N HIS A 43 1.58 -11.38 -0.72
CA HIS A 43 2.11 -10.79 -1.94
C HIS A 43 2.95 -11.80 -2.73
N GLU A 44 3.84 -12.54 -2.06
CA GLU A 44 4.67 -13.55 -2.68
C GLU A 44 3.83 -14.69 -3.26
N TYR A 45 2.85 -15.19 -2.50
CA TYR A 45 1.96 -16.25 -2.97
C TYR A 45 1.18 -15.82 -4.23
N ILE A 46 0.55 -14.64 -4.21
CA ILE A 46 -0.20 -14.13 -5.37
C ILE A 46 0.75 -13.95 -6.58
N SER A 47 1.98 -13.47 -6.34
CA SER A 47 2.97 -13.28 -7.41
C SER A 47 3.41 -14.60 -8.05
N GLN A 48 3.53 -15.67 -7.26
CA GLN A 48 3.97 -16.98 -7.73
C GLN A 48 2.85 -17.80 -8.37
N TYR A 49 1.64 -17.75 -7.80
CA TYR A 49 0.54 -18.66 -8.13
C TYR A 49 -0.64 -17.99 -8.84
N ASP A 50 -0.62 -16.67 -9.05
CA ASP A 50 -1.70 -15.87 -9.65
C ASP A 50 -3.08 -16.18 -9.05
N SER A 51 -3.11 -16.45 -7.74
CA SER A 51 -4.30 -16.87 -7.00
C SER A 51 -4.20 -16.46 -5.53
N LEU A 52 -5.35 -16.33 -4.87
CA LEU A 52 -5.39 -15.98 -3.45
C LEU A 52 -4.92 -17.14 -2.58
N PRO A 53 -4.08 -16.91 -1.57
CA PRO A 53 -3.66 -17.94 -0.66
C PRO A 53 -4.79 -18.37 0.26
N SER A 54 -4.81 -19.65 0.65
CA SER A 54 -5.60 -20.10 1.79
C SER A 54 -4.89 -19.78 3.11
N LEU A 55 -5.62 -19.68 4.22
CA LEU A 55 -5.02 -19.50 5.55
C LEU A 55 -4.01 -20.62 5.89
N ASN A 56 -4.27 -21.85 5.42
CA ASN A 56 -3.35 -22.98 5.60
C ASN A 56 -2.07 -22.78 4.79
N ALA A 57 -2.17 -22.29 3.54
CA ALA A 57 -1.00 -21.96 2.75
C ALA A 57 -0.16 -20.88 3.44
N LEU A 58 -0.77 -19.77 3.87
CA LEU A 58 -0.07 -18.71 4.61
C LEU A 58 0.60 -19.22 5.88
N SER A 59 -0.05 -20.14 6.61
CA SER A 59 0.51 -20.73 7.82
C SER A 59 1.76 -21.58 7.52
N ILE A 60 1.76 -22.31 6.41
CA ILE A 60 2.90 -23.11 5.93
C ILE A 60 4.04 -22.19 5.51
N GLU A 61 3.78 -21.19 4.66
CA GLU A 61 4.81 -20.24 4.20
C GLU A 61 5.44 -19.49 5.40
N CYS A 62 4.63 -19.08 6.37
CA CYS A 62 5.14 -18.47 7.60
C CYS A 62 5.97 -19.44 8.45
N GLN A 63 5.69 -20.75 8.43
CA GLN A 63 6.44 -21.74 9.19
C GLN A 63 7.83 -22.00 8.58
N GLU A 64 7.96 -21.88 7.26
CA GLU A 64 9.22 -22.11 6.54
C GLU A 64 10.21 -20.93 6.69
N ARG A 65 9.73 -19.80 7.22
CA ARG A 65 10.58 -18.63 7.51
C ARG A 65 11.61 -18.91 8.61
N VAL A 66 12.85 -18.56 8.31
CA VAL A 66 13.97 -18.67 9.27
C VAL A 66 14.17 -17.43 10.13
N ASP A 67 13.48 -16.32 9.82
CA ASP A 67 13.62 -15.02 10.49
C ASP A 67 12.59 -14.80 11.64
N LEU A 68 11.75 -15.80 11.93
CA LEU A 68 10.73 -15.75 12.96
C LEU A 68 11.14 -16.50 14.23
N THR A 69 10.81 -15.91 15.38
CA THR A 69 10.82 -16.64 16.65
C THR A 69 9.51 -17.43 16.82
N ASP A 70 9.52 -18.46 17.68
CA ASP A 70 8.31 -19.24 18.01
C ASP A 70 7.15 -18.35 18.48
N GLU A 71 7.45 -17.29 19.25
CA GLU A 71 6.47 -16.32 19.74
C GLU A 71 5.86 -15.46 18.61
N GLN A 72 6.70 -15.03 17.66
CA GLN A 72 6.24 -14.29 16.47
C GLN A 72 5.38 -15.16 15.58
N PHE A 73 5.81 -16.40 15.34
CA PHE A 73 5.02 -17.37 14.56
C PHE A 73 3.67 -17.63 15.22
N LYS A 74 3.62 -17.83 16.54
CA LYS A 74 2.37 -18.00 17.26
C LYS A 74 1.44 -16.79 17.13
N THR A 75 1.97 -15.57 17.23
CA THR A 75 1.20 -14.33 17.04
C THR A 75 0.64 -14.24 15.62
N ILE A 76 1.42 -14.62 14.61
CA ILE A 76 0.94 -14.69 13.22
C ILE A 76 -0.22 -15.68 13.08
N LEU A 77 -0.11 -16.87 13.67
CA LEU A 77 -1.22 -17.84 13.65
C LEU A 77 -2.48 -17.30 14.34
N GLU A 78 -2.34 -16.57 15.45
CA GLU A 78 -3.46 -15.90 16.11
C GLU A 78 -4.12 -14.86 15.19
N ILE A 79 -3.33 -14.10 14.43
CA ILE A 79 -3.83 -13.12 13.47
C ILE A 79 -4.53 -13.82 12.29
N LEU A 80 -3.92 -14.86 11.71
CA LEU A 80 -4.52 -15.62 10.60
C LEU A 80 -5.88 -16.20 10.99
N ASN A 81 -6.03 -16.67 12.23
CA ASN A 81 -7.29 -17.23 12.74
C ASN A 81 -8.41 -16.21 12.91
N VAL A 82 -8.10 -14.91 13.00
CA VAL A 82 -9.12 -13.84 13.10
C VAL A 82 -9.41 -13.18 11.76
N LEU A 83 -8.72 -13.57 10.67
CA LEU A 83 -9.06 -13.10 9.33
C LEU A 83 -10.39 -13.71 8.88
N SER A 84 -11.38 -12.84 8.68
CA SER A 84 -12.74 -13.17 8.28
C SER A 84 -13.06 -12.68 6.87
N ASP A 85 -13.90 -13.45 6.17
CA ASP A 85 -14.59 -13.02 4.95
C ASP A 85 -15.81 -12.14 5.31
N ASP A 86 -15.52 -11.00 5.95
CA ASP A 86 -16.56 -10.03 6.26
C ASP A 86 -16.88 -9.21 5.03
N THR A 87 -18.16 -9.20 4.63
CA THR A 87 -18.64 -8.40 3.50
C THR A 87 -18.34 -6.92 3.74
N SER A 88 -17.35 -6.40 3.02
CA SER A 88 -17.00 -4.99 2.99
C SER A 88 -17.53 -4.38 1.71
N ASP A 89 -18.07 -3.16 1.78
CA ASP A 89 -18.39 -2.41 0.56
C ASP A 89 -17.09 -2.18 -0.24
N TYR A 90 -17.10 -2.56 -1.51
CA TYR A 90 -15.90 -2.59 -2.35
C TYR A 90 -15.32 -1.19 -2.53
N ASP A 91 -16.15 -0.19 -2.80
CA ASP A 91 -15.69 1.17 -3.04
C ASP A 91 -15.13 1.76 -1.75
N TRP A 92 -15.83 1.55 -0.62
CA TRP A 92 -15.37 1.99 0.68
C TRP A 92 -14.00 1.41 1.07
N ILE A 93 -13.78 0.09 0.90
CA ILE A 93 -12.51 -0.51 1.31
C ILE A 93 -11.37 -0.08 0.40
N VAL A 94 -11.61 0.09 -0.91
CA VAL A 94 -10.61 0.62 -1.85
C VAL A 94 -10.22 2.05 -1.48
N ASP A 95 -11.19 2.95 -1.30
CA ASP A 95 -10.97 4.36 -0.94
C ASP A 95 -10.25 4.50 0.41
N THR A 96 -10.65 3.69 1.39
CA THR A 96 -10.06 3.71 2.72
C THR A 96 -8.62 3.18 2.69
N THR A 97 -8.33 2.18 1.85
CA THR A 97 -6.98 1.65 1.69
C THR A 97 -6.08 2.64 0.95
N GLU A 98 -6.58 3.34 -0.07
CA GLU A 98 -5.83 4.39 -0.77
C GLU A 98 -5.41 5.50 0.18
N LYS A 99 -6.36 6.04 0.95
CA LYS A 99 -6.09 7.08 1.96
C LYS A 99 -5.06 6.61 2.98
N TRP A 100 -5.18 5.37 3.44
CA TRP A 100 -4.19 4.79 4.36
C TRP A 100 -2.80 4.70 3.71
N CYS A 101 -2.70 4.26 2.44
CA CYS A 101 -1.42 4.23 1.73
C CYS A 101 -0.80 5.63 1.58
N GLN A 102 -1.62 6.65 1.27
CA GLN A 102 -1.20 8.04 1.17
C GLN A 102 -0.63 8.56 2.50
N GLU A 103 -1.37 8.39 3.59
CA GLU A 103 -0.94 8.80 4.93
C GLU A 103 0.36 8.12 5.33
N ARG A 104 0.49 6.81 5.07
CA ARG A 104 1.71 6.04 5.36
C ARG A 104 2.88 6.47 4.49
N ALA A 105 2.66 6.73 3.20
CA ALA A 105 3.70 7.24 2.30
C ALA A 105 4.23 8.59 2.78
N ILE A 106 3.34 9.52 3.14
CA ILE A 106 3.70 10.83 3.67
C ILE A 106 4.49 10.67 4.98
N TYR A 107 3.99 9.88 5.93
CA TYR A 107 4.69 9.66 7.20
C TYR A 107 6.11 9.10 7.00
N LEU A 108 6.25 8.06 6.17
CA LEU A 108 7.55 7.44 5.89
C LEU A 108 8.50 8.41 5.18
N SER A 109 8.00 9.19 4.21
CA SER A 109 8.79 10.19 3.49
C SER A 109 9.31 11.30 4.41
N LEU A 110 8.51 11.72 5.40
CA LEU A 110 8.92 12.71 6.40
C LEU A 110 10.01 12.14 7.32
N MET A 111 9.83 10.93 7.82
CA MET A 111 10.84 10.27 8.65
C MET A 111 12.15 10.09 7.88
N GLU A 112 12.08 9.74 6.60
CA GLU A 112 13.26 9.61 5.75
C GLU A 112 13.93 10.95 5.49
N SER A 113 13.14 12.00 5.27
CA SER A 113 13.65 13.36 5.08
C SER A 113 14.41 13.87 6.31
N VAL A 114 13.92 13.55 7.52
CA VAL A 114 14.63 13.87 8.77
C VAL A 114 15.97 13.16 8.84
N LYS A 115 16.04 11.85 8.55
CA LYS A 115 17.31 11.11 8.55
C LYS A 115 18.33 11.70 7.57
N ILE A 116 17.88 12.08 6.37
CA ILE A 116 18.73 12.72 5.36
C ILE A 116 19.21 14.08 5.85
N ALA A 117 18.32 14.90 6.42
CA ALA A 117 18.65 16.23 6.93
C ALA A 117 19.70 16.19 8.05
N ASP A 118 19.63 15.16 8.89
CA ASP A 118 20.55 14.88 10.00
C ASP A 118 21.86 14.18 9.56
N GLY A 119 22.01 13.83 8.28
CA GLY A 119 23.20 13.14 7.77
C GLY A 119 23.32 11.67 8.19
N GLN A 120 22.21 11.05 8.58
CA GLN A 120 22.13 9.62 8.95
C GLN A 120 21.98 8.70 7.73
N ASP A 121 21.79 9.27 6.54
CA ASP A 121 21.78 8.56 5.27
C ASP A 121 23.13 8.70 4.57
N SER A 122 23.81 7.56 4.33
CA SER A 122 25.13 7.52 3.69
C SER A 122 25.07 7.53 2.16
N LYS A 123 23.88 7.39 1.56
CA LYS A 123 23.67 7.24 0.12
C LYS A 123 23.07 8.48 -0.53
N ARG A 124 22.27 9.26 0.21
CA ARG A 124 21.53 10.42 -0.34
C ARG A 124 21.86 11.72 0.39
N ASP A 125 21.87 12.81 -0.34
CA ASP A 125 22.03 14.16 0.20
C ASP A 125 20.69 14.90 0.37
N LYS A 126 20.74 16.11 0.94
CA LYS A 126 19.56 16.95 1.20
C LYS A 126 18.77 17.31 -0.06
N GLY A 127 19.38 17.24 -1.25
CA GLY A 127 18.72 17.44 -2.53
C GLY A 127 17.72 16.34 -2.89
N ALA A 128 17.76 15.18 -2.24
CA ALA A 128 16.79 14.11 -2.44
C ALA A 128 15.43 14.36 -1.74
N ILE A 129 15.38 15.25 -0.74
CA ILE A 129 14.18 15.49 0.09
C ILE A 129 12.96 15.92 -0.76
N PRO A 130 13.08 16.91 -1.68
CA PRO A 130 11.94 17.30 -2.51
C PRO A 130 11.37 16.15 -3.35
N THR A 131 12.24 15.30 -3.91
CA THR A 131 11.83 14.14 -4.71
C THR A 131 11.07 13.12 -3.87
N ILE A 132 11.58 12.76 -2.69
CA ILE A 132 10.95 11.77 -1.80
C ILE A 132 9.56 12.25 -1.35
N LEU A 133 9.42 13.54 -1.03
CA LEU A 133 8.12 14.13 -0.66
C LEU A 133 7.17 14.16 -1.87
N SER A 134 7.67 14.50 -3.05
CA SER A 134 6.87 14.51 -4.28
C SER A 134 6.37 13.12 -4.65
N GLU A 135 7.19 12.08 -4.50
CA GLU A 135 6.80 10.69 -4.72
C GLU A 135 5.72 10.23 -3.75
N ALA A 136 5.83 10.62 -2.47
CA ALA A 136 4.83 10.29 -1.46
C ALA A 136 3.48 10.96 -1.72
N LEU A 137 3.49 12.22 -2.17
CA LEU A 137 2.28 12.96 -2.56
C LEU A 137 1.62 12.38 -3.82
N GLY A 138 2.39 11.70 -4.66
CA GLY A 138 1.89 11.07 -5.89
C GLY A 138 1.22 9.71 -5.70
N VAL A 139 1.13 9.19 -4.47
CA VAL A 139 0.48 7.89 -4.22
C VAL A 139 -1.03 8.03 -4.46
N SER A 140 -1.52 7.33 -5.48
CA SER A 140 -2.95 7.21 -5.77
C SER A 140 -3.23 5.88 -6.49
N PHE A 141 -4.43 5.34 -6.29
CA PHE A 141 -4.94 4.15 -6.97
C PHE A 141 -5.58 4.49 -8.31
N ASP A 142 -5.78 5.78 -8.60
CA ASP A 142 -6.28 6.26 -9.88
C ASP A 142 -5.11 6.47 -10.86
N GLN A 143 -5.21 5.85 -12.03
CA GLN A 143 -4.27 6.03 -13.13
C GLN A 143 -4.66 7.22 -14.01
N SER A 144 -5.79 7.90 -13.73
CA SER A 144 -6.27 9.06 -14.48
C SER A 144 -5.44 10.33 -14.27
N VAL A 145 -4.52 10.35 -13.31
CA VAL A 145 -3.62 11.48 -13.04
C VAL A 145 -2.69 11.70 -14.25
N GLY A 146 -3.15 12.57 -15.17
CA GLY A 146 -2.53 12.84 -16.47
C GLY A 146 -3.53 12.96 -17.63
N HIS A 147 -4.72 12.34 -17.52
CA HIS A 147 -5.80 12.47 -18.50
C HIS A 147 -6.56 13.80 -18.38
N ASP A 148 -6.66 14.36 -17.16
CA ASP A 148 -7.18 15.73 -16.95
C ASP A 148 -6.42 16.79 -17.75
N TYR A 149 -5.15 16.56 -18.09
CA TYR A 149 -4.36 17.47 -18.91
C TYR A 149 -4.76 17.46 -20.39
N LEU A 150 -5.26 16.32 -20.88
CA LEU A 150 -5.79 16.15 -22.24
C LEU A 150 -7.26 16.57 -22.30
N ASP A 151 -8.05 16.25 -21.28
CA ASP A 151 -9.48 16.58 -21.24
C ASP A 151 -9.70 18.10 -21.12
N ASN A 152 -8.82 18.81 -20.39
CA ASN A 152 -8.82 20.29 -20.33
C ASN A 152 -8.12 20.98 -21.51
N ALA A 153 -7.65 20.26 -22.53
CA ALA A 153 -6.96 20.88 -23.67
C ALA A 153 -7.90 21.82 -24.44
N THR A 154 -9.15 21.42 -24.62
CA THR A 154 -10.19 22.21 -25.31
C THR A 154 -10.56 23.44 -24.49
N GLU A 155 -10.78 23.30 -23.18
CA GLU A 155 -11.12 24.44 -22.32
C GLU A 155 -9.99 25.46 -22.21
N ARG A 156 -8.72 25.01 -22.20
CA ARG A 156 -7.55 25.91 -22.23
C ARG A 156 -7.39 26.60 -23.58
N PHE A 157 -7.60 25.88 -24.68
CA PHE A 157 -7.60 26.47 -26.02
C PHE A 157 -8.67 27.57 -26.14
N ASP A 158 -9.88 27.29 -25.69
CA ASP A 158 -10.98 28.24 -25.68
C ASP A 158 -10.71 29.42 -24.75
N PHE A 159 -10.10 29.19 -23.58
CA PHE A 159 -9.68 30.25 -22.67
C PHE A 159 -8.66 31.19 -23.31
N TYR A 160 -7.65 30.67 -24.02
CA TYR A 160 -6.65 31.48 -24.71
C TYR A 160 -7.16 32.17 -25.99
N GLN A 161 -8.29 31.72 -26.55
CA GLN A 161 -8.91 32.33 -27.72
C GLN A 161 -10.01 33.36 -27.40
N ARG A 162 -10.43 33.49 -26.14
CA ARG A 162 -11.31 34.59 -25.75
C ARG A 162 -10.52 35.89 -25.79
N LYS A 163 -10.91 36.79 -26.69
CA LYS A 163 -10.52 38.20 -26.60
C LYS A 163 -11.38 38.85 -25.51
N GLU A 164 -10.75 39.61 -24.62
CA GLU A 164 -11.45 40.49 -23.70
C GLU A 164 -12.26 41.50 -24.51
N ASP A 165 -13.57 41.57 -24.27
CA ASP A 165 -14.42 42.70 -24.66
C ASP A 165 -14.31 43.82 -23.62
#